data_AF-A0A1H5WI66-F1
#
_entry.id   AF-A0A1H5WI66-F1
#
_cell.length_a   1.000
_cell.length_b   1.000
_cell.length_c   1.000
_cell.angle_alpha   90.00
_cell.angle_beta   90.00
_cell.angle_gamma   90.00
#
_symmetry.space_group_name_H-M   'P 1'
#
loop_
_entity.id
_entity.type
_entity.pdbx_description
1 polymer ?
#
loop_
_entity_poly.entity_id
_entity_poly.type
_entity_poly.pdbx_seq_one_letter_code
_entity_poly.pdbx_strand_id
1 'polypeptide(L)'
;MHRRTYLGLLGSGAAGLSGCVRDTSGVDDAASDTTRTTGSSPTSATTETAAPPASTSEPTTTVSIHEDYETTEVEVRTPDGDPLGSVTAAIADTGELRYLGLSDTEFLPEDRGMLFVYENVGDRTFVMREMDFGIDIVYADADGTITRIHHAPEPAPDEDGNAQRYPGRGRFVLEVGFHWTTDRGITEGDQLAFTLPE
;
A
#
# COMPACT_ATOMS: atom_id res chain seq x y z
N MET A 1 35.41 12.34 13.05
CA MET A 1 35.04 13.32 14.10
C MET A 1 34.97 14.72 13.49
N HIS A 2 33.82 15.37 13.50
CA HIS A 2 33.69 16.84 13.55
C HIS A 2 32.39 17.14 14.34
N ARG A 3 32.39 18.17 15.18
CA ARG A 3 31.29 18.54 16.09
C ARG A 3 30.75 19.93 15.71
N ARG A 4 29.60 20.28 16.30
CA ARG A 4 28.96 21.62 16.43
C ARG A 4 27.89 21.92 15.39
N THR A 5 26.78 22.59 15.72
CA THR A 5 26.21 22.93 17.05
C THR A 5 24.72 23.25 16.90
N TYR A 6 23.89 22.87 17.88
CA TYR A 6 22.49 23.30 17.94
C TYR A 6 22.36 24.82 18.13
N LEU A 7 21.41 25.43 17.44
CA LEU A 7 20.83 26.71 17.83
C LEU A 7 19.30 26.59 17.76
N GLY A 8 18.65 26.61 18.92
CA GLY A 8 17.18 26.60 18.99
C GLY A 8 16.61 28.01 19.05
N LEU A 9 15.32 28.15 18.76
CA LEU A 9 14.56 29.39 18.98
C LEU A 9 13.14 29.03 19.43
N LEU A 10 12.64 29.70 20.46
CA LEU A 10 11.31 29.44 21.03
C LEU A 10 10.20 30.15 20.22
N GLY A 11 9.02 29.55 20.18
CA GLY A 11 7.84 30.09 19.50
C GLY A 11 6.54 29.75 20.23
N SER A 12 6.35 30.30 21.43
CA SER A 12 5.12 30.09 22.22
C SER A 12 3.96 30.94 21.68
N GLY A 13 2.93 30.30 21.12
CA GLY A 13 1.65 30.92 20.75
C GLY A 13 0.51 30.48 21.68
N ALA A 14 -0.37 31.41 22.08
CA ALA A 14 -1.42 31.17 23.09
C ALA A 14 -2.82 30.95 22.49
N ALA A 15 -3.74 30.44 23.33
CA ALA A 15 -5.08 30.00 22.94
C ALA A 15 -6.16 31.11 22.98
N GLY A 16 -7.28 30.85 22.27
CA GLY A 16 -8.52 31.62 22.31
C GLY A 16 -9.29 31.53 20.98
N LEU A 17 -10.62 31.60 20.91
CA LEU A 17 -11.67 31.65 21.94
C LEU A 17 -12.96 31.03 21.35
N SER A 18 -13.91 30.62 22.20
CA SER A 18 -15.23 30.16 21.76
C SER A 18 -16.07 31.27 21.14
N GLY A 19 -16.86 30.96 20.12
CA GLY A 19 -17.91 31.82 19.56
C GLY A 19 -19.18 31.00 19.29
N CYS A 20 -20.35 31.50 19.71
CA CYS A 20 -21.59 30.72 19.74
C CYS A 20 -22.70 31.33 18.88
N VAL A 21 -23.53 30.43 18.34
CA VAL A 21 -24.99 30.53 18.13
C VAL A 21 -25.58 31.51 17.09
N ARG A 22 -26.69 31.01 16.52
CA ARG A 22 -27.82 31.53 15.70
C ARG A 22 -28.26 33.01 15.93
N ASP A 23 -29.21 33.61 15.19
CA ASP A 23 -30.33 33.10 14.35
C ASP A 23 -30.90 34.20 13.37
N THR A 24 -32.00 33.90 12.66
CA THR A 24 -32.94 34.79 11.91
C THR A 24 -32.52 35.35 10.53
N SER A 25 -33.39 35.71 9.56
CA SER A 25 -34.81 35.36 9.19
C SER A 25 -35.20 36.03 7.84
N GLY A 26 -36.25 35.55 7.14
CA GLY A 26 -36.78 36.08 5.85
C GLY A 26 -36.60 35.06 4.70
N VAL A 27 -37.59 34.49 4.00
CA VAL A 27 -39.00 34.86 3.65
C VAL A 27 -39.06 36.14 2.76
N ASP A 28 -39.85 36.28 1.69
CA ASP A 28 -40.98 35.52 1.07
C ASP A 28 -40.75 35.32 -0.48
N ASP A 29 -41.53 34.67 -1.37
CA ASP A 29 -42.75 33.81 -1.39
C ASP A 29 -42.82 33.06 -2.78
N ALA A 30 -43.90 32.28 -3.04
CA ALA A 30 -44.69 32.20 -4.31
C ALA A 30 -44.64 30.95 -5.23
N ALA A 31 -45.78 30.23 -5.23
CA ALA A 31 -46.45 29.43 -6.29
C ALA A 31 -45.67 28.34 -7.08
N SER A 32 -46.04 27.04 -7.10
CA SER A 32 -47.34 26.34 -7.29
C SER A 32 -47.78 26.11 -8.75
N ASP A 33 -47.73 24.85 -9.20
CA ASP A 33 -48.81 24.23 -10.01
C ASP A 33 -48.89 22.71 -9.71
N THR A 34 -49.95 22.04 -10.18
CA THR A 34 -50.41 20.70 -9.76
C THR A 34 -50.77 19.81 -10.96
N THR A 35 -50.44 18.51 -10.92
CA THR A 35 -51.37 17.45 -11.41
C THR A 35 -50.93 16.00 -11.12
N ARG A 36 -51.86 15.22 -10.52
CA ARG A 36 -52.40 13.89 -10.92
C ARG A 36 -51.49 12.72 -11.40
N THR A 37 -51.86 11.44 -11.25
CA THR A 37 -52.79 10.69 -10.36
C THR A 37 -52.75 9.18 -10.71
N THR A 38 -52.87 8.29 -9.70
CA THR A 38 -53.13 6.82 -9.75
C THR A 38 -52.21 5.86 -10.53
N GLY A 39 -51.79 4.81 -9.82
CA GLY A 39 -51.52 3.46 -10.34
C GLY A 39 -51.64 2.45 -9.18
N SER A 40 -52.49 1.44 -9.29
CA SER A 40 -52.86 0.55 -8.17
C SER A 40 -52.08 -0.77 -8.15
N SER A 41 -51.84 -1.31 -6.94
CA SER A 41 -51.35 -2.67 -6.68
C SER A 41 -52.31 -3.76 -7.19
N PRO A 42 -51.88 -5.04 -7.33
CA PRO A 42 -51.99 -5.95 -6.16
C PRO A 42 -51.02 -7.16 -6.07
N THR A 43 -50.74 -7.54 -4.81
CA THR A 43 -50.66 -8.90 -4.21
C THR A 43 -49.64 -9.99 -4.65
N SER A 44 -49.20 -10.73 -3.62
CA SER A 44 -48.73 -12.15 -3.64
C SER A 44 -47.38 -12.49 -4.30
N ALA A 45 -46.59 -13.46 -3.80
CA ALA A 45 -46.55 -14.19 -2.51
C ALA A 45 -45.22 -14.97 -2.37
N THR A 46 -45.09 -15.75 -1.28
CA THR A 46 -44.12 -16.84 -1.01
C THR A 46 -42.86 -16.47 -0.22
N THR A 47 -42.80 -16.99 1.01
CA THR A 47 -41.59 -17.20 1.80
C THR A 47 -40.90 -18.48 1.33
N GLU A 48 -39.59 -18.46 1.11
CA GLU A 48 -38.80 -19.69 1.07
C GLU A 48 -37.47 -19.53 1.83
N THR A 49 -37.36 -20.22 2.96
CA THR A 49 -36.14 -20.27 3.76
C THR A 49 -35.20 -21.33 3.17
N ALA A 50 -34.35 -20.92 2.24
CA ALA A 50 -33.16 -21.68 1.89
C ALA A 50 -32.03 -21.38 2.88
N ALA A 51 -31.52 -22.39 3.58
CA ALA A 51 -30.29 -22.24 4.36
C ALA A 51 -29.11 -22.00 3.40
N PRO A 52 -28.10 -21.17 3.77
CA PRO A 52 -26.88 -21.09 2.99
C PRO A 52 -26.23 -22.48 2.94
N PRO A 53 -25.77 -22.97 1.77
CA PRO A 53 -24.93 -24.15 1.74
C PRO A 53 -23.68 -23.87 2.57
N ALA A 54 -23.24 -24.84 3.36
CA ALA A 54 -22.01 -24.68 4.14
C ALA A 54 -20.84 -24.43 3.18
N SER A 55 -20.13 -23.32 3.39
CA SER A 55 -18.88 -23.06 2.68
C SER A 55 -17.87 -24.14 3.05
N THR A 56 -17.73 -25.14 2.19
CA THR A 56 -16.54 -26.00 2.16
C THR A 56 -15.37 -25.09 1.84
N SER A 57 -14.55 -24.79 2.85
CA SER A 57 -13.29 -24.09 2.64
C SER A 57 -12.38 -25.00 1.81
N GLU A 58 -12.33 -24.75 0.50
CA GLU A 58 -11.31 -25.36 -0.35
C GLU A 58 -9.92 -24.89 0.10
N PRO A 59 -8.87 -25.72 -0.01
CA PRO A 59 -7.55 -25.33 0.43
C PRO A 59 -7.04 -24.17 -0.42
N THR A 60 -6.59 -23.09 0.23
CA THR A 60 -5.90 -21.98 -0.44
C THR A 60 -4.65 -22.52 -1.13
N THR A 61 -4.70 -22.70 -2.45
CA THR A 61 -3.50 -22.86 -3.27
C THR A 61 -2.63 -21.63 -3.04
N THR A 62 -1.44 -21.83 -2.50
CA THR A 62 -0.46 -20.76 -2.31
C THR A 62 -0.01 -20.26 -3.69
N VAL A 63 -0.60 -19.15 -4.13
CA VAL A 63 -0.18 -18.49 -5.38
C VAL A 63 1.24 -17.99 -5.19
N SER A 64 2.15 -18.55 -6.00
CA SER A 64 3.50 -18.03 -6.20
C SER A 64 3.42 -16.97 -7.28
N ILE A 65 4.05 -15.80 -7.07
CA ILE A 65 4.11 -14.75 -8.11
C ILE A 65 4.85 -15.31 -9.34
N HIS A 66 5.93 -16.05 -9.09
CA HIS A 66 6.68 -16.83 -10.07
C HIS A 66 7.01 -18.19 -9.43
N GLU A 67 6.64 -19.32 -10.05
CA GLU A 67 6.84 -20.65 -9.44
C GLU A 67 8.32 -21.09 -9.39
N ASP A 68 9.15 -20.60 -10.30
CA ASP A 68 10.58 -20.96 -10.42
C ASP A 68 11.53 -20.11 -9.55
N TYR A 69 11.01 -19.11 -8.82
CA TYR A 69 11.84 -18.19 -8.02
C TYR A 69 12.14 -18.78 -6.63
N GLU A 70 13.36 -18.56 -6.15
CA GLU A 70 13.64 -18.72 -4.72
C GLU A 70 12.86 -17.70 -3.88
N THR A 71 12.50 -18.07 -2.66
CA THR A 71 11.67 -17.24 -1.77
C THR A 71 12.28 -17.14 -0.38
N THR A 72 11.97 -16.05 0.34
CA THR A 72 12.30 -15.88 1.75
C THR A 72 11.18 -15.16 2.48
N GLU A 73 11.03 -15.41 3.79
CA GLU A 73 10.17 -14.58 4.63
C GLU A 73 10.91 -13.28 4.97
N VAL A 74 10.28 -12.15 4.66
CA VAL A 74 10.74 -10.82 5.04
C VAL A 74 9.78 -10.28 6.09
N GLU A 75 10.26 -10.18 7.34
CA GLU A 75 9.56 -9.53 8.44
C GLU A 75 10.07 -8.10 8.60
N VAL A 76 9.17 -7.13 8.77
CA VAL A 76 9.51 -5.74 9.07
C VAL A 76 9.36 -5.50 10.57
N ARG A 77 10.34 -4.84 11.20
CA ARG A 77 10.40 -4.58 12.64
C ARG A 77 10.71 -3.13 12.97
N THR A 78 10.27 -2.67 14.14
CA THR A 78 10.71 -1.39 14.73
C THR A 78 12.22 -1.40 15.04
N PRO A 79 12.86 -0.24 15.27
CA PRO A 79 14.25 -0.17 15.73
C PRO A 79 14.51 -0.87 17.08
N ASP A 80 13.47 -1.02 17.90
CA ASP A 80 13.52 -1.75 19.18
C ASP A 80 13.28 -3.27 19.02
N GLY A 81 12.84 -3.71 17.83
CA GLY A 81 12.69 -5.11 17.44
C GLY A 81 11.27 -5.68 17.45
N ASP A 82 10.24 -4.86 17.68
CA ASP A 82 8.84 -5.29 17.63
C ASP A 82 8.39 -5.55 16.17
N PRO A 83 7.68 -6.65 15.88
CA PRO A 83 7.24 -6.98 14.52
C PRO A 83 6.04 -6.12 14.06
N LEU A 84 6.11 -5.63 12.84
CA LEU A 84 5.07 -4.83 12.16
C LEU A 84 4.33 -5.64 11.08
N GLY A 85 4.93 -6.72 10.58
CA GLY A 85 4.32 -7.70 9.67
C GLY A 85 5.35 -8.42 8.81
N SER A 86 4.97 -9.55 8.18
CA SER A 86 5.83 -10.27 7.23
C SER A 86 5.12 -10.60 5.92
N VAL A 87 5.92 -10.90 4.89
CA VAL A 87 5.49 -11.44 3.59
C VAL A 87 6.46 -12.54 3.14
N THR A 88 5.97 -13.50 2.35
CA THR A 88 6.84 -14.39 1.57
C THR A 88 7.26 -13.68 0.28
N ALA A 89 8.49 -13.22 0.22
CA ALA A 89 9.02 -12.47 -0.92
C ALA A 89 9.75 -13.40 -1.89
N ALA A 90 9.45 -13.28 -3.19
CA ALA A 90 10.25 -13.86 -4.27
C ALA A 90 11.58 -13.10 -4.39
N ILE A 91 12.70 -13.79 -4.63
CA ILE A 91 14.04 -13.18 -4.63
C ILE A 91 14.44 -12.78 -6.05
N ALA A 92 14.85 -11.53 -6.22
CA ALA A 92 15.39 -11.00 -7.47
C ALA A 92 16.84 -10.52 -7.25
N ASP A 93 17.81 -11.40 -7.45
CA ASP A 93 19.24 -11.15 -7.19
C ASP A 93 20.08 -11.06 -8.49
N THR A 94 19.62 -11.65 -9.60
CA THR A 94 20.28 -11.57 -10.91
C THR A 94 19.88 -10.30 -11.69
N GLY A 95 20.60 -10.01 -12.79
CA GLY A 95 20.25 -8.89 -13.67
C GLY A 95 18.91 -9.07 -14.39
N GLU A 96 18.48 -10.31 -14.61
CA GLU A 96 17.27 -10.67 -15.36
C GLU A 96 16.03 -10.64 -14.46
N LEU A 97 16.08 -11.29 -13.31
CA LEU A 97 14.99 -11.31 -12.32
C LEU A 97 14.63 -9.89 -11.85
N ARG A 98 15.64 -9.04 -11.63
CA ARG A 98 15.46 -7.62 -11.26
C ARG A 98 15.02 -6.71 -12.41
N TYR A 99 15.17 -7.15 -13.66
CA TYR A 99 14.64 -6.43 -14.82
C TYR A 99 13.17 -6.80 -15.04
N LEU A 100 12.79 -8.06 -14.85
CA LEU A 100 11.38 -8.48 -14.93
C LEU A 100 10.55 -7.92 -13.76
N GLY A 101 11.00 -8.11 -12.52
CA GLY A 101 10.29 -7.62 -11.33
C GLY A 101 8.86 -8.17 -11.25
N LEU A 102 7.90 -7.26 -11.04
CA LEU A 102 6.45 -7.52 -11.05
C LEU A 102 5.76 -7.15 -12.39
N SER A 103 6.51 -6.86 -13.48
CA SER A 103 5.91 -6.70 -14.81
C SER A 103 5.18 -7.98 -15.25
N ASP A 104 4.14 -7.84 -16.08
CA ASP A 104 3.26 -8.92 -16.57
C ASP A 104 2.54 -9.74 -15.45
N THR A 105 2.50 -9.24 -14.22
CA THR A 105 1.79 -9.87 -13.10
C THR A 105 0.36 -9.33 -13.00
N GLU A 106 -0.66 -10.21 -12.96
CA GLU A 106 -2.07 -9.77 -12.85
C GLU A 106 -2.43 -9.18 -11.47
N PHE A 107 -1.88 -9.74 -10.39
CA PHE A 107 -2.09 -9.22 -9.02
C PHE A 107 -1.02 -9.73 -8.04
N LEU A 108 -0.82 -9.00 -6.95
CA LEU A 108 0.07 -9.38 -5.84
C LEU A 108 -0.75 -9.77 -4.58
N PRO A 109 -0.67 -11.02 -4.08
CA PRO A 109 -1.34 -11.42 -2.84
C PRO A 109 -0.83 -10.65 -1.61
N GLU A 110 -1.70 -10.42 -0.62
CA GLU A 110 -1.39 -9.63 0.60
C GLU A 110 -0.26 -10.23 1.48
N ASP A 111 -0.02 -11.54 1.36
CA ASP A 111 1.04 -12.29 2.05
C ASP A 111 2.30 -12.52 1.19
N ARG A 112 2.43 -11.78 0.08
CA ARG A 112 3.54 -11.89 -0.89
C ARG A 112 4.23 -10.54 -1.15
N GLY A 113 5.42 -10.63 -1.74
CA GLY A 113 6.18 -9.49 -2.24
C GLY A 113 7.33 -9.93 -3.14
N MET A 114 8.21 -9.00 -3.51
CA MET A 114 9.47 -9.30 -4.19
C MET A 114 10.64 -8.56 -3.54
N LEU A 115 11.72 -9.29 -3.23
CA LEU A 115 12.93 -8.79 -2.59
C LEU A 115 14.07 -8.70 -3.63
N PHE A 116 14.38 -7.48 -4.04
CA PHE A 116 15.45 -7.17 -4.97
C PHE A 116 16.78 -7.06 -4.22
N VAL A 117 17.64 -8.05 -4.39
CA VAL A 117 18.94 -8.17 -3.74
C VAL A 117 20.03 -7.62 -4.66
N TYR A 118 21.01 -6.92 -4.10
CA TYR A 118 22.15 -6.40 -4.85
C TYR A 118 23.45 -6.52 -4.03
N GLU A 119 24.59 -6.55 -4.73
CA GLU A 119 25.92 -6.69 -4.13
C GLU A 119 26.27 -5.52 -3.18
N ASN A 120 25.94 -4.28 -3.58
CA ASN A 120 26.39 -3.05 -2.95
C ASN A 120 25.24 -2.07 -2.73
N VAL A 121 25.41 -1.18 -1.74
CA VAL A 121 24.50 -0.06 -1.49
C VAL A 121 24.66 0.98 -2.60
N GLY A 122 23.56 1.44 -3.20
CA GLY A 122 23.60 2.46 -4.24
C GLY A 122 22.26 3.09 -4.55
N ASP A 123 22.30 4.21 -5.28
CA ASP A 123 21.12 4.90 -5.78
C ASP A 123 20.49 4.12 -6.96
N ARG A 124 19.17 4.01 -6.95
CA ARG A 124 18.38 3.24 -7.93
C ARG A 124 17.07 3.96 -8.23
N THR A 125 16.35 3.49 -9.23
CA THR A 125 15.01 4.00 -9.58
C THR A 125 14.19 2.87 -10.15
N PHE A 126 13.07 2.60 -9.49
CA PHE A 126 12.08 1.61 -9.91
C PHE A 126 10.95 2.31 -10.70
N VAL A 127 10.21 1.54 -11.50
CA VAL A 127 9.18 2.01 -12.44
C VAL A 127 8.01 1.01 -12.46
N MET A 128 6.79 1.48 -12.70
CA MET A 128 5.58 0.64 -12.73
C MET A 128 5.34 0.01 -14.10
N ARG A 129 6.40 -0.49 -14.75
CA ARG A 129 6.31 -0.90 -16.16
C ARG A 129 5.42 -2.13 -16.30
N GLU A 130 4.44 -2.03 -17.20
CA GLU A 130 3.60 -3.18 -17.62
C GLU A 130 3.00 -3.88 -16.39
N MET A 131 2.37 -3.08 -15.52
CA MET A 131 1.69 -3.49 -14.28
C MET A 131 0.26 -2.95 -14.24
N ASP A 132 -0.69 -3.78 -13.79
CA ASP A 132 -2.12 -3.44 -13.66
C ASP A 132 -2.58 -3.21 -12.20
N PHE A 133 -1.63 -2.97 -11.27
CA PHE A 133 -1.93 -2.71 -9.86
C PHE A 133 -0.83 -1.85 -9.20
N GLY A 134 -1.16 -1.22 -8.06
CA GLY A 134 -0.21 -0.42 -7.27
C GLY A 134 0.59 -1.22 -6.24
N ILE A 135 1.78 -0.71 -5.85
CA ILE A 135 2.68 -1.31 -4.85
C ILE A 135 3.30 -0.27 -3.92
N ASP A 136 3.74 -0.69 -2.74
CA ASP A 136 4.68 0.06 -1.91
C ASP A 136 6.11 -0.42 -2.21
N ILE A 137 7.01 0.52 -2.51
CA ILE A 137 8.42 0.27 -2.89
C ILE A 137 9.34 0.70 -1.73
N VAL A 138 9.85 -0.28 -0.99
CA VAL A 138 10.57 -0.11 0.28
C VAL A 138 12.07 -0.33 0.09
N TYR A 139 12.84 0.76 0.10
CA TYR A 139 14.30 0.73 0.01
C TYR A 139 14.93 0.51 1.39
N ALA A 140 15.98 -0.31 1.47
CA ALA A 140 16.72 -0.55 2.71
C ALA A 140 18.25 -0.64 2.50
N ASP A 141 19.05 -0.16 3.46
CA ASP A 141 20.53 -0.20 3.42
C ASP A 141 21.09 -1.62 3.69
N ALA A 142 22.41 -1.79 3.79
CA ALA A 142 23.07 -3.10 3.87
C ALA A 142 22.75 -3.92 5.13
N ASP A 143 22.24 -3.28 6.18
CA ASP A 143 21.78 -3.88 7.44
C ASP A 143 20.26 -4.07 7.52
N GLY A 144 19.53 -3.81 6.43
CA GLY A 144 18.07 -3.91 6.37
C GLY A 144 17.31 -2.66 6.84
N THR A 145 17.98 -1.62 7.35
CA THR A 145 17.31 -0.37 7.77
C THR A 145 16.63 0.31 6.57
N ILE A 146 15.32 0.56 6.66
CA ILE A 146 14.53 1.22 5.62
C ILE A 146 14.98 2.67 5.46
N THR A 147 15.43 3.01 4.25
CA THR A 147 15.96 4.33 3.87
C THR A 147 14.97 5.18 3.07
N ARG A 148 13.95 4.55 2.48
CA ARG A 148 12.82 5.21 1.80
C ARG A 148 11.65 4.27 1.59
N ILE A 149 10.44 4.80 1.68
CA ILE A 149 9.22 4.18 1.15
C ILE A 149 8.65 5.08 0.05
N HIS A 150 8.15 4.49 -1.04
CA HIS A 150 7.26 5.16 -1.98
C HIS A 150 5.96 4.37 -2.10
N HIS A 151 4.84 5.07 -2.26
CA HIS A 151 3.58 4.47 -2.71
C HIS A 151 3.47 4.70 -4.22
N ALA A 152 3.53 3.63 -5.01
CA ALA A 152 3.46 3.67 -6.46
C ALA A 152 2.08 3.19 -6.93
N PRO A 153 1.18 4.09 -7.36
CA PRO A 153 -0.12 3.69 -7.90
C PRO A 153 0.05 2.97 -9.25
N GLU A 154 -0.99 2.23 -9.65
CA GLU A 154 -1.13 1.71 -11.00
C GLU A 154 -0.94 2.81 -12.07
N PRO A 155 -0.36 2.49 -13.25
CA PRO A 155 -0.36 3.38 -14.40
C PRO A 155 -1.78 3.79 -14.82
N ALA A 156 -1.93 4.95 -15.46
CA ALA A 156 -3.20 5.29 -16.09
C ALA A 156 -3.50 4.33 -17.26
N PRO A 157 -4.79 4.13 -17.66
CA PRO A 157 -5.15 3.17 -18.72
C PRO A 157 -4.58 3.41 -20.13
N ASP A 158 -3.87 4.53 -20.34
CA ASP A 158 -3.12 4.87 -21.56
C ASP A 158 -1.61 5.09 -21.32
N GLU A 159 -1.08 4.68 -20.15
CA GLU A 159 0.34 4.74 -19.79
C GLU A 159 0.98 3.34 -19.66
N ASP A 160 2.26 3.23 -20.03
CA ASP A 160 3.06 2.00 -19.91
C ASP A 160 3.81 1.87 -18.56
N GLY A 161 3.64 2.86 -17.68
CA GLY A 161 4.32 2.96 -16.39
C GLY A 161 5.82 3.32 -16.44
N ASN A 162 6.49 3.37 -17.59
CA ASN A 162 7.93 3.71 -17.71
C ASN A 162 8.24 5.18 -17.39
N ALA A 163 7.21 6.03 -17.37
CA ALA A 163 7.26 7.42 -16.93
C ALA A 163 7.24 7.55 -15.38
N GLN A 164 6.56 6.63 -14.68
CA GLN A 164 6.51 6.62 -13.22
C GLN A 164 7.87 6.20 -12.66
N ARG A 165 8.47 7.02 -11.78
CA ARG A 165 9.87 6.85 -11.33
C ARG A 165 10.04 7.10 -9.84
N TYR A 166 10.48 6.07 -9.13
CA TYR A 166 10.59 6.06 -7.67
C TYR A 166 12.05 5.91 -7.26
N PRO A 167 12.80 7.02 -7.08
CA PRO A 167 14.23 6.98 -6.76
C PRO A 167 14.49 6.76 -5.26
N GLY A 168 15.42 5.86 -4.94
CA GLY A 168 15.83 5.55 -3.56
C GLY A 168 17.25 4.99 -3.51
N ARG A 169 17.82 4.92 -2.30
CA ARG A 169 19.18 4.43 -2.07
C ARG A 169 19.15 3.28 -1.06
N GLY A 170 19.61 2.10 -1.45
CA GLY A 170 19.64 0.93 -0.57
C GLY A 170 20.62 -0.13 -1.05
N ARG A 171 20.80 -1.19 -0.27
CA ARG A 171 21.29 -2.49 -0.75
C ARG A 171 20.12 -3.33 -1.23
N PHE A 172 19.01 -3.33 -0.52
CA PHE A 172 17.80 -4.11 -0.83
C PHE A 172 16.66 -3.18 -1.26
N VAL A 173 15.70 -3.73 -2.00
CA VAL A 173 14.36 -3.14 -2.18
C VAL A 173 13.34 -4.25 -1.99
N LEU A 174 12.29 -4.00 -1.21
CA LEU A 174 11.12 -4.88 -1.06
C LEU A 174 9.93 -4.21 -1.75
N GLU A 175 9.26 -4.93 -2.63
CA GLU A 175 7.96 -4.54 -3.20
C GLU A 175 6.85 -5.38 -2.56
N VAL A 176 5.79 -4.72 -2.10
CA VAL A 176 4.59 -5.31 -1.47
C VAL A 176 3.34 -4.59 -1.98
N GLY A 177 2.14 -5.13 -1.71
CA GLY A 177 0.88 -4.52 -2.16
C GLY A 177 0.71 -3.05 -1.73
N PHE A 178 -0.04 -2.28 -2.53
CA PHE A 178 -0.27 -0.85 -2.26
C PHE A 178 -0.79 -0.60 -0.84
N HIS A 179 -0.21 0.38 -0.15
CA HIS A 179 -0.50 0.76 1.24
C HIS A 179 -0.23 -0.30 2.32
N TRP A 180 0.39 -1.45 1.98
CA TRP A 180 0.78 -2.48 2.94
C TRP A 180 1.66 -1.92 4.07
N THR A 181 2.54 -0.94 3.79
CA THR A 181 3.35 -0.28 4.82
C THR A 181 2.52 0.68 5.68
N THR A 182 1.61 1.43 5.05
CA THR A 182 0.74 2.41 5.71
C THR A 182 -0.19 1.75 6.73
N ASP A 183 -0.83 0.64 6.34
CA ASP A 183 -1.77 -0.10 7.20
C ASP A 183 -1.09 -0.76 8.40
N ARG A 184 0.23 -0.96 8.33
CA ARG A 184 1.09 -1.53 9.39
C ARG A 184 1.89 -0.47 10.16
N GLY A 185 1.79 0.81 9.78
CA GLY A 185 2.51 1.92 10.41
C GLY A 185 4.03 1.91 10.17
N ILE A 186 4.49 1.28 9.10
CA ILE A 186 5.92 1.10 8.73
C ILE A 186 6.47 2.38 8.10
N THR A 187 7.71 2.75 8.46
CA THR A 187 8.34 4.05 8.21
C THR A 187 9.85 3.97 7.88
N GLU A 188 10.44 5.10 7.46
CA GLU A 188 11.91 5.21 7.32
C GLU A 188 12.58 5.08 8.71
N GLY A 189 13.49 4.12 8.85
CA GLY A 189 14.18 3.78 10.10
C GLY A 189 13.82 2.40 10.67
N ASP A 190 12.67 1.82 10.30
CA ASP A 190 12.32 0.43 10.61
C ASP A 190 13.25 -0.55 9.85
N GLN A 191 13.27 -1.84 10.20
CA GLN A 191 14.23 -2.83 9.66
C GLN A 191 13.55 -3.98 8.92
N LEU A 192 14.04 -4.30 7.72
CA LEU A 192 13.77 -5.56 7.01
C LEU A 192 14.64 -6.69 7.58
N ALA A 193 14.02 -7.73 8.14
CA ALA A 193 14.67 -8.92 8.68
C ALA A 193 14.31 -10.17 7.84
N PHE A 194 15.31 -10.83 7.27
CA PHE A 194 15.17 -12.00 6.40
C PHE A 194 16.47 -12.81 6.36
N THR A 195 16.43 -14.01 5.78
CA THR A 195 17.62 -14.83 5.47
C THR A 195 17.62 -15.18 3.99
N LEU A 196 18.73 -15.02 3.29
CA LEU A 196 18.86 -15.48 1.91
C LEU A 196 19.28 -16.97 1.87
N PRO A 197 18.88 -17.74 0.85
CA PRO A 197 19.41 -19.09 0.60
C PRO A 197 20.92 -19.07 0.27
N GLU A 198 21.55 -20.25 0.23
CA GLU A 198 23.00 -20.47 -0.01
C GLU A 198 23.31 -21.04 -1.41
#